data_AF-A0AAC9Z5K8-F1
#
_entry.id   AF-A0AAC9Z5K8-F1
#
_cell.length_a   1.000
_cell.length_b   1.000
_cell.length_c   1.000
_cell.angle_alpha   90.00
_cell.angle_beta   90.00
_cell.angle_gamma   90.00
#
_symmetry.space_group_name_H-M   'P 1'
#
loop_
_entity.id
_entity.type
_entity.pdbx_description
1 polymer ?
#
loop_
_entity_poly.entity_id
_entity_poly.type
_entity_poly.pdbx_seq_one_letter_code
_entity_poly.pdbx_strand_id
1 'polypeptide(L)'
;MLFALIFIGCKKDNNELDHTNNVAQPNSENFKNLRKVALSELTQKKDFEVDGTGNIEFTSKKGVKISIPESCLHISGQVVSGTVQVEFAELFEKDKLLTTNIATMGWDTESKVAKFLVTGGAFLVKLTQNGKEIQNSDYCNYELEVPAKLTGELDDAMKLWYGKFNNQENLIWEEVIRDRNLEIPTGLIFENEKYRAIINEFGWVNIDRFYDNESRETTSVTIKVPSQYDGRNSAVYISYKEVPGLATAYYDTDNKLFNTGGYTLPIGLEVSVIFCSESNGKWAYAIKSITIAKKQQIEFLKQELKEATQIEFEKAIVAIK
;
A
#
# COMPACT_ATOMS: atom_id res chain seq x y z
N MET A 1 76.57 -24.05 14.78
CA MET A 1 75.31 -23.29 14.65
C MET A 1 75.23 -22.81 13.21
N LEU A 2 74.48 -23.53 12.36
CA LEU A 2 74.38 -23.30 10.93
C LEU A 2 72.91 -23.01 10.64
N PHE A 3 72.60 -21.77 10.23
CA PHE A 3 71.24 -21.28 10.01
C PHE A 3 70.84 -21.61 8.57
N ALA A 4 69.81 -22.45 8.40
CA ALA A 4 69.21 -22.73 7.09
C ALA A 4 68.03 -21.78 6.87
N LEU A 5 68.09 -20.94 5.83
CA LEU A 5 66.97 -20.14 5.35
C LEU A 5 66.11 -20.96 4.38
N ILE A 6 64.83 -21.11 4.70
CA ILE A 6 63.82 -21.72 3.83
C ILE A 6 63.08 -20.58 3.12
N PHE A 7 63.14 -20.55 1.78
CA PHE A 7 62.30 -19.69 0.95
C PHE A 7 60.92 -20.35 0.80
N ILE A 8 59.88 -19.70 1.33
CA ILE A 8 58.47 -20.04 1.09
C ILE A 8 58.00 -19.19 -0.08
N GLY A 9 57.55 -19.85 -1.17
CA GLY A 9 56.97 -19.20 -2.33
C GLY A 9 55.55 -18.69 -2.05
N CYS A 10 55.27 -17.45 -2.45
CA CYS A 10 53.91 -16.90 -2.47
C CYS A 10 53.09 -17.57 -3.58
N LYS A 11 52.05 -18.31 -3.20
CA LYS A 11 50.90 -18.55 -4.09
C LYS A 11 50.18 -17.21 -4.28
N LYS A 12 49.93 -16.85 -5.53
CA LYS A 12 49.02 -15.77 -5.90
C LYS A 12 47.61 -16.26 -5.57
N ASP A 13 47.05 -15.77 -4.47
CA ASP A 13 45.62 -15.95 -4.19
C ASP A 13 44.86 -15.05 -5.16
N ASN A 14 44.28 -15.69 -6.18
CA ASN A 14 43.21 -15.10 -6.98
C ASN A 14 41.97 -15.00 -6.08
N ASN A 15 41.92 -13.98 -5.23
CA ASN A 15 40.64 -13.52 -4.70
C ASN A 15 39.96 -12.73 -5.82
N GLU A 16 39.39 -13.46 -6.78
CA GLU A 16 38.19 -12.96 -7.44
C GLU A 16 37.19 -12.70 -6.31
N LEU A 17 36.87 -11.43 -6.10
CA LEU A 17 35.75 -11.00 -5.28
C LEU A 17 34.50 -11.59 -5.92
N ASP A 18 34.13 -12.79 -5.48
CA ASP A 18 32.84 -13.38 -5.77
C ASP A 18 31.81 -12.45 -5.13
N HIS A 19 31.22 -11.57 -5.95
CA HIS A 19 30.05 -10.79 -5.61
C HIS A 19 28.86 -11.75 -5.47
N THR A 20 28.93 -12.66 -4.50
CA THR A 20 27.79 -13.46 -4.09
C THR A 20 26.74 -12.48 -3.60
N ASN A 21 25.61 -12.48 -4.29
CA ASN A 21 24.53 -11.56 -3.99
C ASN A 21 23.95 -11.93 -2.61
N ASN A 22 24.35 -11.19 -1.58
CA ASN A 22 24.24 -11.51 -0.15
C ASN A 22 22.83 -11.35 0.43
N VAL A 23 21.78 -11.54 -0.39
CA VAL A 23 20.40 -11.54 0.10
C VAL A 23 20.17 -12.81 0.92
N ALA A 24 19.82 -12.61 2.19
CA ALA A 24 19.51 -13.65 3.15
C ALA A 24 18.23 -14.42 2.79
N GLN A 25 17.98 -15.48 3.55
CA GLN A 25 16.71 -16.20 3.45
C GLN A 25 15.56 -15.31 3.96
N PRO A 26 14.40 -15.31 3.28
CA PRO A 26 13.29 -14.47 3.68
C PRO A 26 12.66 -14.91 4.99
N ASN A 27 12.24 -13.94 5.81
CA ASN A 27 11.45 -14.18 7.01
C ASN A 27 10.10 -13.44 6.93
N SER A 28 8.99 -14.18 7.01
CA SER A 28 7.64 -13.60 6.90
C SER A 28 7.30 -12.63 8.02
N GLU A 29 7.74 -12.89 9.25
CA GLU A 29 7.46 -12.00 10.39
C GLU A 29 8.26 -10.71 10.28
N ASN A 30 9.54 -10.80 9.91
CA ASN A 30 10.35 -9.60 9.66
C ASN A 30 9.79 -8.78 8.49
N PHE A 31 9.31 -9.43 7.42
CA PHE A 31 8.66 -8.73 6.31
C PHE A 31 7.39 -7.98 6.74
N LYS A 32 6.54 -8.60 7.57
CA LYS A 32 5.41 -7.92 8.21
C LYS A 32 5.87 -6.75 9.09
N ASN A 33 6.95 -6.91 9.83
CA ASN A 33 7.49 -5.86 10.69
C ASN A 33 8.05 -4.67 9.90
N LEU A 34 8.70 -4.88 8.74
CA LEU A 34 9.10 -3.79 7.85
C LEU A 34 7.90 -2.93 7.45
N ARG A 35 6.77 -3.55 7.10
CA ARG A 35 5.53 -2.84 6.74
C ARG A 35 4.91 -2.09 7.91
N LYS A 36 4.90 -2.70 9.10
CA LYS A 36 4.42 -2.04 10.34
C LYS A 36 5.27 -0.82 10.68
N VAL A 37 6.60 -0.92 10.56
CA VAL A 37 7.52 0.21 10.77
C VAL A 37 7.22 1.31 9.77
N ALA A 38 7.15 0.98 8.47
CA ALA A 38 6.83 1.95 7.42
C ALA A 38 5.50 2.68 7.68
N LEU A 39 4.44 1.96 8.08
CA LEU A 39 3.16 2.59 8.42
C LEU A 39 3.28 3.48 9.66
N SER A 40 3.98 3.02 10.70
CA SER A 40 4.13 3.78 11.95
C SER A 40 4.86 5.12 11.76
N GLU A 41 5.79 5.20 10.80
CA GLU A 41 6.49 6.45 10.45
C GLU A 41 5.59 7.45 9.73
N LEU A 42 4.53 6.98 9.06
CA LEU A 42 3.55 7.80 8.35
C LEU A 42 2.37 8.22 9.24
N THR A 43 2.12 7.49 10.32
CA THR A 43 0.98 7.74 11.22
C THR A 43 1.21 8.95 12.13
N GLN A 44 0.32 9.93 12.02
CA GLN A 44 0.20 11.06 12.93
C GLN A 44 -0.65 10.65 14.13
N LYS A 45 -0.12 10.82 15.35
CA LYS A 45 -0.87 10.58 16.59
C LYS A 45 -1.18 11.90 17.28
N LYS A 46 -2.42 12.09 17.71
CA LYS A 46 -2.88 13.27 18.44
C LYS A 46 -3.87 12.87 19.51
N ASP A 47 -3.74 13.45 20.70
CA ASP A 47 -4.68 13.26 21.79
C ASP A 47 -5.65 14.45 21.84
N PHE A 48 -6.93 14.15 22.09
CA PHE A 48 -8.01 15.13 22.23
C PHE A 48 -8.78 14.84 23.51
N GLU A 49 -9.14 15.89 24.25
CA GLU A 49 -10.13 15.77 25.32
C GLU A 49 -11.52 15.92 24.69
N VAL A 50 -12.38 14.91 24.90
CA VAL A 50 -13.76 14.91 24.40
C VAL A 50 -14.76 14.88 25.54
N ASP A 51 -15.92 15.51 25.36
CA ASP A 51 -17.04 15.48 26.32
C ASP A 51 -18.29 14.82 25.75
N GLY A 52 -18.25 14.41 24.47
CA GLY A 52 -19.33 13.73 23.77
C GLY A 52 -20.27 14.66 23.02
N THR A 53 -20.03 15.97 23.04
CA THR A 53 -20.90 16.99 22.42
C THR A 53 -20.21 17.87 21.37
N GLY A 54 -18.88 17.89 21.36
CA GLY A 54 -18.07 18.69 20.42
C GLY A 54 -17.73 17.98 19.11
N ASN A 55 -16.64 18.45 18.50
CA ASN A 55 -16.01 17.83 17.33
C ASN A 55 -14.50 17.70 17.58
N ILE A 56 -13.95 16.55 17.21
CA ILE A 56 -12.51 16.43 16.98
C ILE A 56 -12.21 17.04 15.61
N GLU A 57 -11.44 18.12 15.60
CA GLU A 57 -10.99 18.77 14.37
C GLU A 57 -9.45 18.88 14.33
N PHE A 58 -8.84 18.48 13.22
CA PHE A 58 -7.46 18.84 12.95
C PHE A 58 -7.12 18.84 11.46
N THR A 59 -6.02 19.51 11.14
CA THR A 59 -5.38 19.44 9.83
C THR A 59 -4.12 18.59 9.90
N SER A 60 -3.97 17.67 8.95
CA SER A 60 -2.81 16.81 8.77
C SER A 60 -1.60 17.60 8.26
N LYS A 61 -0.40 17.00 8.34
CA LYS A 61 0.82 17.59 7.76
C LYS A 61 0.71 17.88 6.26
N LYS A 62 -0.07 17.12 5.49
CA LYS A 62 -0.29 17.37 4.05
C LYS A 62 -1.50 18.25 3.74
N GLY A 63 -2.19 18.74 4.77
CA GLY A 63 -3.30 19.70 4.62
C GLY A 63 -4.69 19.07 4.49
N VAL A 64 -4.83 17.76 4.73
CA VAL A 64 -6.13 17.10 4.85
C VAL A 64 -6.79 17.54 6.15
N LYS A 65 -8.03 18.00 6.09
CA LYS A 65 -8.80 18.33 7.30
C LYS A 65 -9.67 17.16 7.69
N ILE A 66 -9.71 16.87 8.98
CA ILE A 66 -10.56 15.85 9.58
C ILE A 66 -11.50 16.52 10.55
N SER A 67 -12.79 16.17 10.48
CA SER A 67 -13.83 16.59 11.41
C SER A 67 -14.66 15.39 11.82
N ILE A 68 -14.60 15.02 13.10
CA ILE A 68 -15.30 13.86 13.66
C ILE A 68 -16.20 14.33 14.81
N PRO A 69 -17.53 14.22 14.70
CA PRO A 69 -18.41 14.53 15.83
C PRO A 69 -18.15 13.60 17.02
N GLU A 70 -18.00 14.18 18.21
CA GLU A 70 -17.70 13.40 19.42
C GLU A 70 -18.84 12.45 19.79
N SER A 71 -20.08 12.82 19.46
CA SER A 71 -21.26 11.97 19.62
C SER A 71 -21.19 10.66 18.81
N CYS A 72 -20.32 10.60 17.78
CA CYS A 72 -20.07 9.40 16.99
C CYS A 72 -19.18 8.38 17.72
N LEU A 73 -18.48 8.78 18.78
CA LEU A 73 -17.44 7.97 19.41
C LEU A 73 -18.02 7.05 20.47
N HIS A 74 -18.02 5.74 20.22
CA HIS A 74 -18.61 4.76 21.13
C HIS A 74 -17.63 3.68 21.56
N ILE A 75 -17.66 3.31 22.84
CA ILE A 75 -17.06 2.07 23.36
C ILE A 75 -18.18 1.26 24.01
N SER A 76 -18.42 0.06 23.50
CA SER A 76 -19.49 -0.82 23.99
C SER A 76 -20.87 -0.15 24.04
N GLY A 77 -21.17 0.69 23.04
CA GLY A 77 -22.44 1.41 22.91
C GLY A 77 -22.62 2.63 23.82
N GLN A 78 -21.58 3.04 24.55
CA GLN A 78 -21.59 4.27 25.35
C GLN A 78 -20.75 5.36 24.67
N VAL A 79 -21.28 6.58 24.66
CA VAL A 79 -20.55 7.76 24.18
C VAL A 79 -19.27 7.94 24.98
N VAL A 80 -18.17 8.16 24.27
CA VAL A 80 -16.84 8.35 24.85
C VAL A 80 -16.68 9.76 25.41
N SER A 81 -16.07 9.85 26.59
CA SER A 81 -15.64 11.11 27.22
C SER A 81 -14.22 10.96 27.77
N GLY A 82 -13.47 12.05 27.90
CA GLY A 82 -12.08 12.10 28.36
C GLY A 82 -11.06 12.02 27.20
N THR A 83 -9.81 11.67 27.49
CA THR A 83 -8.76 11.64 26.48
C THR A 83 -9.00 10.53 25.44
N VAL A 84 -8.98 10.91 24.17
CA VAL A 84 -9.04 10.03 23.00
C VAL A 84 -7.80 10.26 22.15
N GLN A 85 -7.11 9.18 21.79
CA GLN A 85 -6.00 9.22 20.84
C GLN A 85 -6.51 8.93 19.43
N VAL A 86 -6.24 9.84 18.51
CA VAL A 86 -6.46 9.70 17.08
C VAL A 86 -5.14 9.32 16.40
N GLU A 87 -5.18 8.26 15.61
CA GLU A 87 -4.14 7.84 14.68
C GLU A 87 -4.61 8.10 13.26
N PHE A 88 -3.84 8.90 12.51
CA PHE A 88 -4.16 9.29 11.14
C PHE A 88 -2.98 9.07 10.20
N ALA A 89 -3.18 8.30 9.13
CA ALA A 89 -2.19 8.15 8.05
C ALA A 89 -2.80 8.57 6.71
N GLU A 90 -1.98 9.14 5.83
CA GLU A 90 -2.38 9.64 4.51
C GLU A 90 -1.32 9.28 3.46
N LEU A 91 -1.70 8.46 2.48
CA LEU A 91 -0.81 7.88 1.49
C LEU A 91 -1.27 8.27 0.08
N PHE A 92 -0.39 8.91 -0.67
CA PHE A 92 -0.65 9.35 -2.05
C PHE A 92 0.40 8.77 -3.02
N GLU A 93 1.61 8.55 -2.50
CA GLU A 93 2.78 8.22 -3.30
C GLU A 93 3.04 6.70 -3.37
N LYS A 94 3.47 6.24 -4.53
CA LYS A 94 3.70 4.80 -4.83
C LYS A 94 4.64 4.11 -3.87
N ASP A 95 5.71 4.79 -3.44
CA ASP A 95 6.68 4.28 -2.47
C ASP A 95 6.04 4.05 -1.09
N LYS A 96 5.14 4.93 -0.68
CA LYS A 96 4.40 4.81 0.59
C LYS A 96 3.33 3.73 0.51
N LEU A 97 2.57 3.66 -0.59
CA LEU A 97 1.60 2.58 -0.83
C LEU A 97 2.30 1.20 -0.82
N LEU A 98 3.48 1.12 -1.44
CA LEU A 98 4.25 -0.12 -1.55
C LEU A 98 4.79 -0.59 -0.20
N THR A 99 5.52 0.27 0.50
CA THR A 99 6.20 -0.08 1.77
C THR A 99 5.22 -0.44 2.88
N THR A 100 3.99 0.07 2.83
CA THR A 100 2.92 -0.22 3.79
C THR A 100 1.97 -1.35 3.36
N ASN A 101 2.11 -1.88 2.14
CA ASN A 101 1.18 -2.85 1.54
C ASN A 101 -0.27 -2.33 1.43
N ILE A 102 -0.43 -1.02 1.20
CA ILE A 102 -1.72 -0.36 0.97
C ILE A 102 -1.88 -0.12 -0.53
N ALA A 103 -1.84 -1.21 -1.30
CA ALA A 103 -2.00 -1.16 -2.76
C ALA A 103 -3.45 -0.79 -3.15
N THR A 104 -3.64 -0.31 -4.38
CA THR A 104 -4.89 0.32 -4.84
C THR A 104 -5.66 -0.67 -5.73
N MET A 105 -6.22 -1.70 -5.11
CA MET A 105 -7.00 -2.76 -5.77
C MET A 105 -8.48 -2.71 -5.35
N GLY A 106 -9.36 -2.24 -6.24
CA GLY A 106 -10.80 -2.10 -6.01
C GLY A 106 -11.59 -3.32 -6.46
N TRP A 107 -12.51 -3.81 -5.64
CA TRP A 107 -13.42 -4.89 -6.00
C TRP A 107 -14.43 -4.42 -7.04
N ASP A 108 -14.37 -5.00 -8.24
CA ASP A 108 -15.41 -4.79 -9.24
C ASP A 108 -16.49 -5.87 -9.08
N THR A 109 -17.69 -5.45 -8.69
CA THR A 109 -18.84 -6.32 -8.47
C THR A 109 -19.33 -7.01 -9.74
N GLU A 110 -19.14 -6.39 -10.91
CA GLU A 110 -19.61 -6.95 -12.19
C GLU A 110 -18.71 -8.11 -12.63
N SER A 111 -17.41 -7.87 -12.71
CA SER A 111 -16.45 -8.90 -13.12
C SER A 111 -16.01 -9.84 -11.99
N LYS A 112 -16.37 -9.53 -10.73
CA LYS A 112 -16.00 -10.29 -9.53
C LYS A 112 -14.49 -10.49 -9.36
N VAL A 113 -13.72 -9.48 -9.74
CA VAL A 113 -12.27 -9.44 -9.57
C VAL A 113 -11.83 -8.07 -9.03
N ALA A 114 -10.73 -8.06 -8.28
CA ALA A 114 -10.13 -6.80 -7.86
C ALA A 114 -9.32 -6.19 -9.01
N LYS A 115 -9.63 -4.96 -9.41
CA LYS A 115 -8.99 -4.22 -10.51
C LYS A 115 -8.17 -3.04 -9.98
N PHE A 116 -7.25 -2.58 -10.80
CA PHE A 116 -6.39 -1.46 -10.47
C PHE A 116 -7.18 -0.14 -10.34
N LEU A 117 -6.92 0.58 -9.26
CA LEU A 117 -7.44 1.90 -9.00
C LEU A 117 -6.35 2.97 -9.18
N VAL A 118 -6.68 4.02 -9.91
CA VAL A 118 -5.91 5.27 -9.97
C VAL A 118 -6.20 6.06 -8.71
N THR A 119 -5.15 6.42 -7.98
CA THR A 119 -5.34 6.92 -6.62
C THR A 119 -5.46 8.43 -6.50
N GLY A 120 -6.47 8.87 -5.75
CA GLY A 120 -6.61 10.22 -5.21
C GLY A 120 -6.14 10.31 -3.75
N GLY A 121 -5.99 9.18 -3.05
CA GLY A 121 -5.31 9.03 -1.77
C GLY A 121 -5.99 8.02 -0.84
N ALA A 122 -5.19 7.26 -0.10
CA ALA A 122 -5.64 6.31 0.92
C ALA A 122 -5.37 6.85 2.34
N PHE A 123 -6.35 6.68 3.24
CA PHE A 123 -6.33 7.26 4.57
C PHE A 123 -6.69 6.22 5.63
N LEU A 124 -5.97 6.24 6.75
CA LEU A 124 -6.33 5.50 7.95
C LEU A 124 -6.85 6.49 8.98
N VAL A 125 -8.05 6.25 9.50
CA VAL A 125 -8.59 6.94 10.67
C VAL A 125 -8.86 5.91 11.75
N LYS A 126 -8.08 5.94 12.83
CA LYS A 126 -8.26 5.04 13.97
C LYS A 126 -8.30 5.86 15.26
N LEU A 127 -9.22 5.51 16.16
CA LEU A 127 -9.35 6.17 17.45
C LEU A 127 -9.28 5.14 18.56
N THR A 128 -8.61 5.48 19.65
CA THR A 128 -8.51 4.62 20.83
C THR A 128 -8.65 5.42 22.12
N GLN A 129 -9.18 4.78 23.15
CA GLN A 129 -9.14 5.27 24.52
C GLN A 129 -8.66 4.15 25.44
N ASN A 130 -7.62 4.41 26.23
CA ASN A 130 -7.03 3.42 27.14
C ASN A 130 -6.67 2.09 26.44
N GLY A 131 -6.20 2.16 25.19
CA GLY A 131 -5.86 1.00 24.37
C GLY A 131 -7.05 0.22 23.78
N LYS A 132 -8.29 0.65 24.06
CA LYS A 132 -9.50 0.09 23.41
C LYS A 132 -9.84 0.90 22.17
N GLU A 133 -10.12 0.20 21.07
CA GLU A 133 -10.56 0.83 19.83
C GLU A 133 -11.97 1.40 19.98
N ILE A 134 -12.15 2.63 19.52
CA ILE A 134 -13.43 3.32 19.50
C ILE A 134 -14.15 2.95 18.20
N GLN A 135 -15.43 2.61 18.34
CA GLN A 135 -16.30 2.30 17.21
C GLN A 135 -17.05 3.56 16.80
N ASN A 136 -17.34 3.67 15.51
CA ASN A 136 -18.29 4.66 15.04
C ASN A 136 -19.71 4.19 15.39
N SER A 137 -20.54 5.10 15.88
CA SER A 137 -21.96 4.82 16.10
C SER A 137 -22.68 4.55 14.78
N ASP A 138 -23.63 3.63 14.79
CA ASP A 138 -24.52 3.41 13.64
C ASP A 138 -25.17 4.74 13.26
N TYR A 139 -25.13 5.09 11.97
CA TYR A 139 -25.70 6.32 11.40
C TYR A 139 -24.97 7.64 11.71
N CYS A 140 -23.71 7.59 12.18
CA CYS A 140 -22.90 8.79 12.39
C CYS A 140 -21.83 8.95 11.30
N ASN A 141 -21.68 10.18 10.77
CA ASN A 141 -20.71 10.48 9.73
C ASN A 141 -19.61 11.41 10.25
N TYR A 142 -18.39 11.18 9.79
CA TYR A 142 -17.28 12.14 9.88
C TYR A 142 -16.81 12.55 8.49
N GLU A 143 -15.97 13.58 8.43
CA GLU A 143 -15.56 14.17 7.17
C GLU A 143 -14.04 14.26 7.02
N LEU A 144 -13.60 14.01 5.79
CA LEU A 144 -12.27 14.37 5.31
C LEU A 144 -12.40 15.40 4.20
N GLU A 145 -11.72 16.54 4.32
CA GLU A 145 -11.47 17.45 3.20
C GLU A 145 -10.05 17.23 2.68
N VAL A 146 -9.93 16.66 1.48
CA VAL A 146 -8.67 16.31 0.83
C VAL A 146 -8.40 17.26 -0.34
N PRO A 147 -7.31 18.07 -0.30
CA PRO A 147 -6.92 18.87 -1.45
C PRO A 147 -6.57 18.00 -2.66
N ALA A 148 -7.25 18.19 -3.81
CA ALA A 148 -7.03 17.38 -5.01
C ALA A 148 -5.59 17.52 -5.57
N LYS A 149 -4.96 18.69 -5.33
CA LYS A 149 -3.56 18.97 -5.67
C LYS A 149 -2.52 18.00 -5.09
N LEU A 150 -2.90 17.17 -4.11
CA LEU A 150 -2.01 16.14 -3.57
C LEU A 150 -1.77 15.00 -4.57
N THR A 151 -2.69 14.79 -5.52
CA THR A 151 -2.62 13.73 -6.53
C THR A 151 -2.82 14.22 -7.96
N GLY A 152 -3.11 15.51 -8.17
CA GLY A 152 -3.22 16.11 -9.48
C GLY A 152 -4.26 17.22 -9.49
N GLU A 153 -5.20 17.16 -10.42
CA GLU A 153 -6.36 18.04 -10.44
C GLU A 153 -7.59 17.33 -9.84
N LEU A 154 -8.67 18.07 -9.68
CA LEU A 154 -9.95 17.50 -9.28
C LEU A 154 -10.46 16.55 -10.37
N ASP A 155 -10.68 15.29 -10.04
CA ASP A 155 -11.15 14.22 -10.92
C ASP A 155 -12.54 13.76 -10.43
N ASP A 156 -13.58 14.08 -11.20
CA ASP A 156 -14.97 13.80 -10.83
C ASP A 156 -15.38 12.33 -11.02
N ALA A 157 -14.48 11.49 -11.58
CA ALA A 157 -14.65 10.05 -11.64
C ALA A 157 -14.18 9.33 -10.36
N MET A 158 -13.56 10.04 -9.42
CA MET A 158 -13.17 9.49 -8.11
C MET A 158 -14.39 9.06 -7.31
N LYS A 159 -14.24 7.97 -6.57
CA LYS A 159 -15.25 7.39 -5.69
C LYS A 159 -14.65 7.16 -4.31
N LEU A 160 -15.52 7.05 -3.31
CA LEU A 160 -15.13 6.68 -1.95
C LEU A 160 -15.11 5.15 -1.84
N TRP A 161 -14.10 4.62 -1.14
CA TRP A 161 -13.94 3.18 -0.91
C TRP A 161 -13.59 2.88 0.54
N TYR A 162 -13.98 1.69 0.99
CA TYR A 162 -13.61 1.13 2.29
C TYR A 162 -12.66 -0.05 2.16
N GLY A 163 -11.62 -0.06 2.98
CA GLY A 163 -10.58 -1.07 2.95
C GLY A 163 -10.96 -2.30 3.77
N LYS A 164 -11.00 -3.48 3.14
CA LYS A 164 -11.17 -4.77 3.81
C LYS A 164 -9.96 -5.67 3.52
N PHE A 165 -9.38 -6.23 4.58
CA PHE A 165 -8.31 -7.22 4.45
C PHE A 165 -8.94 -8.60 4.28
N ASN A 166 -8.49 -9.35 3.28
CA ASN A 166 -8.88 -10.75 3.14
C ASN A 166 -8.03 -11.67 4.04
N ASN A 167 -8.32 -12.97 4.03
CA ASN A 167 -7.62 -13.98 4.87
C ASN A 167 -6.12 -14.11 4.57
N GLN A 168 -5.63 -13.55 3.47
CA GLN A 168 -4.22 -13.50 3.09
C GLN A 168 -3.57 -12.15 3.41
N GLU A 169 -4.25 -11.29 4.19
CA GLU A 169 -3.81 -9.93 4.54
C GLU A 169 -3.61 -9.02 3.31
N ASN A 170 -4.28 -9.34 2.20
CA ASN A 170 -4.36 -8.44 1.05
C ASN A 170 -5.51 -7.45 1.27
N LEU A 171 -5.21 -6.17 1.16
CA LEU A 171 -6.21 -5.10 1.19
C LEU A 171 -6.95 -5.03 -0.14
N ILE A 172 -8.28 -5.11 -0.08
CA ILE A 172 -9.18 -4.87 -1.21
C ILE A 172 -10.10 -3.72 -0.84
N TRP A 173 -10.29 -2.79 -1.78
CA TRP A 173 -11.15 -1.63 -1.62
C TRP A 173 -12.55 -1.95 -2.12
N GLU A 174 -13.56 -1.77 -1.29
CA GLU A 174 -14.97 -1.94 -1.63
C GLU A 174 -15.60 -0.57 -1.87
N GLU A 175 -16.26 -0.39 -3.02
CA GLU A 175 -16.87 0.89 -3.38
C GLU A 175 -17.99 1.24 -2.40
N VAL A 176 -17.97 2.47 -1.89
CA VAL A 176 -19.08 3.01 -1.11
C VAL A 176 -20.16 3.45 -2.08
N ILE A 177 -21.23 2.65 -2.16
CA ILE A 177 -22.41 3.00 -2.94
C ILE A 177 -23.24 4.02 -2.15
N ARG A 178 -23.31 5.25 -2.68
CA ARG A 178 -24.12 6.31 -2.08
C ARG A 178 -25.60 5.94 -2.08
N ASP A 179 -26.16 5.62 -0.92
CA ASP A 179 -27.61 5.48 -0.76
C ASP A 179 -28.26 6.85 -0.59
N ARG A 180 -28.90 7.34 -1.65
CA ARG A 180 -29.58 8.63 -1.69
C ARG A 180 -30.87 8.68 -0.87
N ASN A 181 -31.32 7.55 -0.31
CA ASN A 181 -32.49 7.49 0.57
C ASN A 181 -32.14 7.75 2.04
N LEU A 182 -30.85 7.80 2.40
CA LEU A 182 -30.40 8.16 3.75
C LEU A 182 -30.42 9.68 3.94
N GLU A 183 -30.80 10.12 5.15
CA GLU A 183 -30.86 11.53 5.54
C GLU A 183 -29.49 12.23 5.45
N ILE A 184 -28.40 11.49 5.67
CA ILE A 184 -27.02 11.94 5.43
C ILE A 184 -26.27 10.87 4.62
N PRO A 185 -26.22 10.98 3.28
CA PRO A 185 -25.67 9.94 2.44
C PRO A 185 -24.13 9.94 2.50
N THR A 186 -23.54 8.82 2.90
CA THR A 186 -22.10 8.54 2.75
C THR A 186 -21.67 8.69 1.29
N GLY A 187 -20.49 9.22 1.04
CA GLY A 187 -19.96 9.33 -0.31
C GLY A 187 -18.98 10.48 -0.49
N LEU A 188 -18.77 10.85 -1.75
CA LEU A 188 -17.81 11.86 -2.16
C LEU A 188 -18.52 13.08 -2.75
N ILE A 189 -18.08 14.27 -2.34
CA ILE A 189 -18.51 15.56 -2.87
C ILE A 189 -17.29 16.31 -3.41
N PHE A 190 -17.45 16.99 -4.55
CA PHE A 190 -16.38 17.70 -5.26
C PHE A 190 -16.62 19.21 -5.17
N GLU A 191 -15.80 19.92 -4.40
CA GLU A 191 -15.99 21.37 -4.18
C GLU A 191 -14.65 22.07 -4.02
N ASN A 192 -14.46 23.23 -4.66
CA ASN A 192 -13.31 24.11 -4.46
C ASN A 192 -11.94 23.40 -4.53
N GLU A 193 -11.73 22.57 -5.57
CA GLU A 193 -10.49 21.78 -5.78
C GLU A 193 -10.17 20.79 -4.64
N LYS A 194 -11.21 20.33 -3.95
CA LYS A 194 -11.11 19.32 -2.90
C LYS A 194 -12.10 18.19 -3.11
N TYR A 195 -11.71 17.02 -2.61
CA TYR A 195 -12.63 15.94 -2.31
C TYR A 195 -13.09 16.07 -0.87
N ARG A 196 -14.40 16.19 -0.65
CA ARG A 196 -15.02 16.10 0.66
C ARG A 196 -15.67 14.72 0.79
N ALA A 197 -15.02 13.84 1.56
CA ALA A 197 -15.51 12.50 1.82
C ALA A 197 -16.35 12.50 3.10
N ILE A 198 -17.60 12.06 2.99
CA ILE A 198 -18.52 11.82 4.12
C ILE A 198 -18.48 10.33 4.40
N ILE A 199 -17.99 9.95 5.58
CA ILE A 199 -17.62 8.57 5.91
C ILE A 199 -18.35 8.14 7.18
N ASN A 200 -18.79 6.87 7.22
CA ASN A 200 -19.54 6.29 8.33
C ASN A 200 -18.87 5.08 9.00
N GLU A 201 -17.63 4.74 8.65
CA GLU A 201 -16.82 3.77 9.40
C GLU A 201 -15.38 4.25 9.59
N PHE A 202 -14.80 3.94 10.75
CA PHE A 202 -13.36 4.11 11.00
C PHE A 202 -12.58 2.98 10.32
N GLY A 203 -11.29 3.20 10.09
CA GLY A 203 -10.41 2.27 9.41
C GLY A 203 -9.80 2.88 8.15
N TRP A 204 -9.54 2.03 7.15
CA TRP A 204 -8.99 2.44 5.88
C TRP A 204 -10.07 2.93 4.94
N VAL A 205 -9.89 4.13 4.41
CA VAL A 205 -10.73 4.75 3.39
C VAL A 205 -9.87 5.19 2.22
N ASN A 206 -10.44 5.23 1.02
CA ASN A 206 -9.71 5.60 -0.19
C ASN A 206 -10.57 6.47 -1.10
N ILE A 207 -9.94 7.40 -1.81
CA ILE A 207 -10.61 8.27 -2.80
C ILE A 207 -9.97 7.98 -4.15
N ASP A 208 -10.57 7.09 -4.91
CA ASP A 208 -9.93 6.43 -6.05
C ASP A 208 -10.93 6.21 -7.19
N ARG A 209 -10.44 5.97 -8.40
CA ARG A 209 -11.27 5.52 -9.52
C ARG A 209 -10.68 4.30 -10.21
N PHE A 210 -11.51 3.52 -10.87
CA PHE A 210 -10.98 2.48 -11.76
C PHE A 210 -10.12 3.09 -12.86
N TYR A 211 -9.03 2.39 -13.18
CA TYR A 211 -8.25 2.68 -14.38
C TYR A 211 -9.03 2.23 -15.62
N ASP A 212 -9.33 3.18 -16.52
CA ASP A 212 -10.03 2.89 -17.76
C ASP A 212 -9.10 2.20 -18.76
N ASN A 213 -9.51 1.01 -19.19
CA ASN A 213 -8.83 0.25 -20.22
C ASN A 213 -9.78 -0.47 -21.18
N GLU A 214 -11.06 -0.09 -21.24
CA GLU A 214 -12.11 -0.89 -21.90
C GLU A 214 -11.88 -1.07 -23.41
N SER A 215 -11.17 -0.13 -24.04
CA SER A 215 -10.89 -0.14 -25.49
C SER A 215 -9.64 -0.92 -25.90
N ARG A 216 -8.83 -1.39 -24.94
CA ARG A 216 -7.51 -1.98 -25.22
C ARG A 216 -7.57 -3.50 -25.15
N GLU A 217 -6.87 -4.20 -26.05
CA GLU A 217 -6.63 -5.64 -25.86
C GLU A 217 -5.85 -5.83 -24.56
N THR A 218 -6.36 -6.68 -23.66
CA THR A 218 -5.75 -6.95 -22.35
C THR A 218 -5.21 -8.37 -22.25
N THR A 219 -4.29 -8.59 -21.31
CA THR A 219 -3.66 -9.88 -21.07
C THR A 219 -3.34 -10.07 -19.58
N SER A 220 -3.27 -11.33 -19.13
CA SER A 220 -2.77 -11.65 -17.80
C SER A 220 -1.25 -11.64 -17.80
N VAL A 221 -0.67 -11.42 -16.61
CA VAL A 221 0.78 -11.45 -16.39
C VAL A 221 1.08 -12.55 -15.37
N THR A 222 2.09 -13.36 -15.64
CA THR A 222 2.65 -14.31 -14.66
C THR A 222 4.07 -13.92 -14.29
N ILE A 223 4.41 -14.11 -13.02
CA ILE A 223 5.63 -13.60 -12.43
C ILE A 223 6.23 -14.69 -11.55
N LYS A 224 7.32 -15.29 -12.02
CA LYS A 224 8.08 -16.28 -11.28
C LYS A 224 9.11 -15.59 -10.39
N VAL A 225 9.24 -16.06 -9.17
CA VAL A 225 10.22 -15.57 -8.18
C VAL A 225 11.13 -16.73 -7.74
N PRO A 226 12.27 -16.47 -7.10
CA PRO A 226 13.11 -17.54 -6.57
C PRO A 226 12.33 -18.42 -5.57
N SER A 227 12.63 -19.72 -5.55
CA SER A 227 11.79 -20.74 -4.89
C SER A 227 11.64 -20.61 -3.37
N GLN A 228 12.49 -19.81 -2.71
CA GLN A 228 12.38 -19.50 -1.28
C GLN A 228 11.31 -18.43 -0.97
N TYR A 229 10.77 -17.75 -1.98
CA TYR A 229 9.79 -16.67 -1.81
C TYR A 229 8.37 -17.12 -2.16
N ASP A 230 7.41 -16.70 -1.34
CA ASP A 230 5.98 -16.93 -1.53
C ASP A 230 5.18 -15.69 -1.09
N GLY A 231 3.84 -15.76 -1.16
CA GLY A 231 2.96 -14.66 -0.76
C GLY A 231 2.95 -14.30 0.73
N ARG A 232 3.63 -15.07 1.60
CA ARG A 232 3.71 -14.78 3.05
C ARG A 232 4.96 -13.99 3.41
N ASN A 233 6.04 -14.18 2.65
CA ASN A 233 7.34 -13.58 2.92
C ASN A 233 7.79 -12.59 1.84
N SER A 234 7.02 -12.44 0.76
CA SER A 234 7.31 -11.52 -0.33
C SER A 234 6.01 -10.97 -0.93
N ALA A 235 6.14 -9.92 -1.73
CA ALA A 235 5.06 -9.37 -2.53
C ALA A 235 5.58 -8.90 -3.88
N VAL A 236 4.65 -8.84 -4.83
CA VAL A 236 4.91 -8.32 -6.17
C VAL A 236 3.86 -7.26 -6.50
N TYR A 237 4.33 -6.09 -6.90
CA TYR A 237 3.48 -4.97 -7.31
C TYR A 237 3.75 -4.59 -8.76
N ILE A 238 2.75 -3.98 -9.39
CA ILE A 238 2.84 -3.46 -10.75
C ILE A 238 2.52 -1.97 -10.70
N SER A 239 3.50 -1.15 -11.04
CA SER A 239 3.36 0.30 -11.13
C SER A 239 3.14 0.73 -12.57
N TYR A 240 2.01 1.39 -12.84
CA TYR A 240 1.67 1.92 -14.16
C TYR A 240 2.37 3.25 -14.32
N LYS A 241 3.16 3.49 -15.38
CA LYS A 241 3.94 4.73 -15.47
C LYS A 241 3.06 5.98 -15.62
N GLU A 242 1.99 5.86 -16.40
CA GLU A 242 1.14 7.00 -16.80
C GLU A 242 0.19 7.52 -15.71
N VAL A 243 -0.03 6.77 -14.63
CA VAL A 243 -1.01 7.12 -13.59
C VAL A 243 -0.51 6.80 -12.17
N PRO A 244 -0.98 7.52 -11.14
CA PRO A 244 -0.71 7.18 -9.75
C PRO A 244 -1.45 5.90 -9.33
N GLY A 245 -1.03 5.31 -8.22
CA GLY A 245 -1.55 4.04 -7.70
C GLY A 245 -0.56 2.88 -7.83
N LEU A 246 -0.89 1.76 -7.20
CA LEU A 246 -0.07 0.56 -7.19
C LEU A 246 -0.95 -0.70 -7.27
N ALA A 247 -0.78 -1.49 -8.32
CA ALA A 247 -1.49 -2.76 -8.45
C ALA A 247 -0.74 -3.91 -7.75
N THR A 248 -1.48 -4.91 -7.26
CA THR A 248 -0.92 -6.11 -6.62
C THR A 248 -0.95 -7.29 -7.58
N ALA A 249 0.12 -8.08 -7.62
CA ALA A 249 0.07 -9.45 -8.14
C ALA A 249 -0.05 -10.43 -6.96
N TYR A 250 -0.89 -11.45 -7.12
CA TYR A 250 -1.28 -12.39 -6.07
C TYR A 250 -0.53 -13.70 -6.23
N TYR A 251 -0.08 -14.26 -5.11
CA TYR A 251 0.62 -15.54 -5.11
C TYR A 251 -0.36 -16.70 -5.31
N ASP A 252 -0.09 -17.51 -6.33
CA ASP A 252 -0.78 -18.76 -6.62
C ASP A 252 0.03 -19.91 -5.99
N THR A 253 -0.54 -20.51 -4.94
CA THR A 253 0.10 -21.58 -4.18
C THR A 253 0.29 -22.86 -5.01
N ASP A 254 -0.63 -23.15 -5.93
CA ASP A 254 -0.61 -24.37 -6.72
C ASP A 254 0.47 -24.31 -7.79
N ASN A 255 0.56 -23.16 -8.48
CA ASN A 255 1.52 -22.93 -9.55
C ASN A 255 2.87 -22.36 -9.06
N LYS A 256 2.96 -21.97 -7.77
CA LYS A 256 4.16 -21.39 -7.11
C LYS A 256 4.71 -20.18 -7.86
N LEU A 257 3.83 -19.27 -8.25
CA LEU A 257 4.15 -18.02 -8.95
C LEU A 257 3.17 -16.92 -8.56
N PHE A 258 3.50 -15.67 -8.85
CA PHE A 258 2.55 -14.56 -8.75
C PHE A 258 1.83 -14.37 -10.09
N ASN A 259 0.56 -13.96 -10.05
CA ASN A 259 -0.20 -13.58 -11.24
C ASN A 259 -1.18 -12.44 -10.93
N THR A 260 -1.87 -11.94 -11.95
CA THR A 260 -2.80 -10.81 -11.81
C THR A 260 -4.14 -11.16 -11.15
N GLY A 261 -4.30 -12.33 -10.52
CA GLY A 261 -5.47 -12.66 -9.67
C GLY A 261 -6.84 -12.47 -10.32
N GLY A 262 -6.92 -12.57 -11.65
CA GLY A 262 -8.15 -12.39 -12.42
C GLY A 262 -8.30 -11.05 -13.14
N TYR A 263 -7.59 -9.98 -12.74
CA TYR A 263 -7.54 -8.76 -13.57
C TYR A 263 -6.53 -8.91 -14.71
N THR A 264 -6.65 -8.07 -15.72
CA THR A 264 -5.77 -8.05 -16.90
C THR A 264 -5.17 -6.66 -17.10
N LEU A 265 -4.02 -6.62 -17.76
CA LEU A 265 -3.33 -5.38 -18.11
C LEU A 265 -3.42 -5.16 -19.63
N PRO A 266 -3.53 -3.91 -20.08
CA PRO A 266 -3.48 -3.61 -21.50
C PRO A 266 -2.15 -3.97 -22.14
N ILE A 267 -2.20 -4.57 -23.33
CA ILE A 267 -1.01 -4.75 -24.17
C ILE A 267 -0.47 -3.36 -24.56
N GLY A 268 0.85 -3.22 -24.59
CA GLY A 268 1.54 -1.96 -24.86
C GLY A 268 1.65 -1.02 -23.66
N LEU A 269 1.06 -1.35 -22.51
CA LEU A 269 1.19 -0.54 -21.31
C LEU A 269 2.62 -0.60 -20.76
N GLU A 270 3.22 0.56 -20.49
CA GLU A 270 4.50 0.64 -19.79
C GLU A 270 4.31 0.53 -18.27
N VAL A 271 4.98 -0.44 -17.67
CA VAL A 271 4.91 -0.69 -16.23
C VAL A 271 6.29 -0.94 -15.65
N SER A 272 6.42 -0.74 -14.34
CA SER A 272 7.48 -1.32 -13.53
C SER A 272 6.91 -2.41 -12.63
N VAL A 273 7.38 -3.63 -12.81
CA VAL A 273 7.06 -4.76 -11.93
C VAL A 273 8.10 -4.83 -10.83
N ILE A 274 7.65 -4.84 -9.59
CA ILE A 274 8.47 -4.66 -8.40
C ILE A 274 8.28 -5.89 -7.51
N PHE A 275 9.35 -6.65 -7.31
CA PHE A 275 9.41 -7.67 -6.29
C PHE A 275 10.00 -7.07 -5.02
N CYS A 276 9.42 -7.38 -3.85
CA CYS A 276 10.01 -7.03 -2.56
C CYS A 276 9.80 -8.12 -1.50
N SER A 277 10.73 -8.23 -0.58
CA SER A 277 10.76 -9.14 0.56
C SER A 277 11.64 -8.54 1.66
N GLU A 278 11.94 -9.30 2.70
CA GLU A 278 12.86 -8.94 3.77
C GLU A 278 14.19 -9.71 3.64
N SER A 279 15.27 -9.06 4.06
CA SER A 279 16.59 -9.66 4.25
C SER A 279 17.35 -8.92 5.35
N ASN A 280 17.69 -9.60 6.44
CA ASN A 280 18.48 -9.06 7.56
C ASN A 280 17.94 -7.71 8.12
N GLY A 281 16.62 -7.57 8.25
CA GLY A 281 15.98 -6.33 8.71
C GLY A 281 15.97 -5.19 7.67
N LYS A 282 16.29 -5.48 6.42
CA LYS A 282 16.25 -4.55 5.27
C LYS A 282 15.30 -5.06 4.19
N TRP A 283 14.96 -4.19 3.25
CA TRP A 283 14.19 -4.57 2.07
C TRP A 283 15.08 -5.30 1.08
N ALA A 284 14.68 -6.51 0.68
CA ALA A 284 15.23 -7.19 -0.48
C ALA A 284 14.31 -6.94 -1.67
N TYR A 285 14.81 -6.39 -2.77
CA TYR A 285 13.94 -6.01 -3.90
C TYR A 285 14.62 -6.15 -5.25
N ALA A 286 13.79 -6.22 -6.30
CA ALA A 286 14.21 -6.07 -7.69
C ALA A 286 13.09 -5.40 -8.49
N ILE A 287 13.46 -4.65 -9.53
CA ILE A 287 12.51 -3.91 -10.35
C ILE A 287 12.79 -4.19 -11.83
N LYS A 288 11.75 -4.47 -12.60
CA LYS A 288 11.80 -4.63 -14.06
C LYS A 288 10.81 -3.70 -14.73
N SER A 289 11.32 -2.74 -15.49
CA SER A 289 10.50 -1.89 -16.35
C SER A 289 10.30 -2.56 -17.70
N ILE A 290 9.04 -2.74 -18.10
CA ILE A 290 8.66 -3.47 -19.31
C ILE A 290 7.48 -2.78 -20.02
N THR A 291 7.28 -3.15 -21.27
CA THR A 291 6.03 -2.93 -22.00
C THR A 291 5.26 -4.25 -22.04
N ILE A 292 4.01 -4.26 -21.59
CA ILE A 292 3.20 -5.49 -21.51
C ILE A 292 2.98 -6.07 -22.92
N ALA A 293 3.45 -7.31 -23.13
CA ALA A 293 3.17 -8.10 -24.31
C ALA A 293 2.09 -9.16 -24.05
N LYS A 294 1.51 -9.72 -25.11
CA LYS A 294 0.51 -10.80 -25.02
C LYS A 294 1.06 -12.00 -24.25
N LYS A 295 0.32 -12.50 -23.26
CA LYS A 295 0.70 -13.61 -22.36
C LYS A 295 2.05 -13.35 -21.67
N GLN A 296 2.23 -12.14 -21.14
CA GLN A 296 3.48 -11.70 -20.52
C GLN A 296 3.90 -12.64 -19.39
N GLN A 297 5.17 -13.07 -19.46
CA GLN A 297 5.84 -13.79 -18.38
C GLN A 297 7.03 -12.97 -17.90
N ILE A 298 7.24 -12.95 -16.59
CA ILE A 298 8.35 -12.25 -15.94
C ILE A 298 8.99 -13.23 -14.96
N GLU A 299 10.31 -13.21 -14.86
CA GLU A 299 11.03 -14.00 -13.87
C GLU A 299 11.99 -13.09 -13.12
N PHE A 300 11.97 -13.13 -11.79
CA PHE A 300 13.01 -12.55 -10.94
C PHE A 300 13.98 -13.63 -10.51
N LEU A 301 15.27 -13.36 -10.66
CA LEU A 301 16.33 -14.27 -10.26
C LEU A 301 16.99 -13.79 -8.97
N LYS A 302 17.51 -14.71 -8.16
CA LYS A 302 18.12 -14.37 -6.85
C LYS A 302 19.26 -13.35 -7.02
N GLN A 303 20.06 -13.49 -8.07
CA GLN A 303 21.17 -12.58 -8.36
C GLN A 303 20.74 -11.19 -8.84
N GLU A 304 19.44 -10.93 -9.07
CA GLU A 304 18.92 -9.59 -9.40
C GLU A 304 18.50 -8.81 -8.14
N LEU A 305 18.34 -9.50 -7.01
CA LEU A 305 17.87 -8.89 -5.78
C LEU A 305 18.93 -7.99 -5.17
N LYS A 306 18.48 -6.89 -4.55
CA LYS A 306 19.32 -5.92 -3.84
C LYS A 306 18.78 -5.74 -2.43
N GLU A 307 19.67 -5.55 -1.46
CA GLU A 307 19.27 -5.06 -0.14
C GLU A 307 19.24 -3.52 -0.13
N ALA A 308 18.27 -2.94 0.57
CA ALA A 308 18.17 -1.51 0.80
C ALA A 308 17.54 -1.20 2.15
N THR A 309 17.97 -0.11 2.77
CA THR A 309 17.19 0.54 3.83
C THR A 309 15.83 1.00 3.27
N GLN A 310 14.85 1.28 4.13
CA GLN A 310 13.55 1.78 3.67
C GLN A 310 13.69 3.05 2.83
N ILE A 311 14.52 4.01 3.25
CA ILE A 311 14.75 5.26 2.51
C ILE A 311 15.35 5.00 1.12
N GLU A 312 16.33 4.09 1.01
CA GLU A 312 16.93 3.73 -0.28
C GLU A 312 15.92 3.02 -1.19
N PHE A 313 15.09 2.15 -0.62
CA PHE A 313 14.06 1.44 -1.35
C PHE A 313 12.98 2.40 -1.86
N GLU A 314 12.47 3.29 -1.01
CA GLU A 314 11.53 4.34 -1.39
C GLU A 314 12.08 5.23 -2.50
N LYS A 315 13.36 5.65 -2.40
CA LYS A 315 14.03 6.39 -3.48
C LYS A 315 14.09 5.61 -4.79
N ALA A 316 14.33 4.31 -4.73
CA ALA A 316 14.29 3.46 -5.91
C ALA A 316 12.88 3.42 -6.53
N ILE A 317 11.82 3.35 -5.71
CA ILE A 317 10.43 3.39 -6.20
C ILE A 317 10.06 4.76 -6.79
N VAL A 318 10.53 5.86 -6.20
CA VAL A 318 10.30 7.21 -6.76
C VAL A 318 11.01 7.39 -8.10
N ALA A 319 12.14 6.70 -8.33
CA ALA A 319 12.93 6.81 -9.55
C ALA A 319 12.35 6.06 -10.76
N ILE A 320 11.37 5.17 -10.59
CA ILE A 320 10.77 4.39 -11.70
C ILE A 320 9.55 5.06 -12.34
N LYS A 321 9.24 6.31 -11.95
CA LYS A 321 8.14 7.10 -12.53
C LYS A 321 8.12 7.03 -14.06
#